data_AF-A0A431HXX2-F1
#
_entry.id   AF-A0A431HXX2-F1
#
_cell.length_a   1.000
_cell.length_b   1.000
_cell.length_c   1.000
_cell.angle_alpha   90.00
_cell.angle_beta   90.00
_cell.angle_gamma   90.00
#
_symmetry.space_group_name_H-M   'P 1'
#
loop_
_entity.id
_entity.type
_entity.pdbx_description
1 polymer ?
#
loop_
_entity_poly.entity_id
_entity_poly.type
_entity_poly.pdbx_seq_one_letter_code
_entity_poly.pdbx_strand_id
1 'polypeptide(L)'
;MADLHGTPATRLPPDGWTGARDPNSGAARAPSRTPRRPAVCLAPRRRRAHNPRPVPPAPTGVRAVSDILESTPAELTSLPLIYRGKVRDVYGIDDRHILIVATDRLSAFDVVLPTGIPGKGAMLTAISNFWFERTRQIVPNHLDLATVTLEQALPDPAERARVEGRAVVARKLRGLPVEAIVRGYLIGSGWKDYRTSGAVCGIALPAGLRLAERLPEPIFTPSTKAAVGDHDENVSYEAVVAQIGAGLAAQVRDTSLRLYR
;
A
#
# COMPACT_ATOMS: atom_id res chain seq x y z
N MET A 1 -69.80 5.49 15.20
CA MET A 1 -69.27 5.22 16.55
C MET A 1 -67.81 5.67 16.53
N ALA A 2 -67.60 6.97 16.77
CA ALA A 2 -67.15 7.50 18.08
C ALA A 2 -65.65 7.22 18.26
N ASP A 3 -64.68 8.02 17.77
CA ASP A 3 -64.43 9.47 17.89
C ASP A 3 -63.67 9.86 19.18
N LEU A 4 -62.81 10.88 19.04
CA LEU A 4 -62.22 11.79 20.04
C LEU A 4 -60.78 11.57 20.58
N HIS A 5 -59.88 12.45 20.08
CA HIS A 5 -59.03 13.44 20.77
C HIS A 5 -58.13 13.01 21.97
N GLY A 6 -56.93 13.55 22.18
CA GLY A 6 -56.23 14.69 21.60
C GLY A 6 -54.94 14.98 22.39
N THR A 7 -53.98 15.64 21.75
CA THR A 7 -52.79 16.24 22.36
C THR A 7 -53.16 17.44 23.24
N PRO A 8 -52.28 17.87 24.17
CA PRO A 8 -51.64 19.16 23.91
C PRO A 8 -50.17 19.26 24.32
N ALA A 9 -49.51 20.23 23.70
CA ALA A 9 -48.15 20.70 23.94
C ALA A 9 -48.04 21.63 25.15
N THR A 10 -46.83 21.71 25.73
CA THR A 10 -46.39 22.79 26.63
C THR A 10 -44.88 22.98 26.43
N ARG A 11 -44.50 24.02 25.67
CA ARG A 11 -44.03 25.36 26.12
C ARG A 11 -42.63 25.37 26.74
N LEU A 12 -41.72 25.91 25.93
CA LEU A 12 -40.46 26.55 26.34
C LEU A 12 -40.72 27.69 27.36
N PRO A 13 -39.82 27.92 28.32
CA PRO A 13 -39.70 29.22 28.97
C PRO A 13 -38.77 30.16 28.16
N PRO A 14 -39.08 31.47 28.12
CA PRO A 14 -38.24 32.49 27.52
C PRO A 14 -37.33 33.20 28.56
N ASP A 15 -36.37 33.95 28.01
CA ASP A 15 -35.68 35.11 28.57
C ASP A 15 -34.48 34.94 29.53
N GLY A 16 -33.39 35.58 29.12
CA GLY A 16 -32.72 36.54 30.00
C GLY A 16 -31.36 36.12 30.57
N TRP A 17 -30.32 36.07 29.75
CA TRP A 17 -28.95 36.29 30.24
C TRP A 17 -28.33 37.51 29.55
N THR A 18 -28.46 38.64 30.24
CA THR A 18 -27.78 39.90 29.95
C THR A 18 -26.43 39.95 30.68
N GLY A 19 -25.36 40.25 29.95
CA GLY A 19 -24.26 41.08 30.42
C GLY A 19 -23.14 40.41 31.22
N ALA A 20 -21.98 40.25 30.59
CA ALA A 20 -20.76 40.91 31.04
C ALA A 20 -19.72 40.87 29.92
N ARG A 21 -19.44 42.05 29.34
CA ARG A 21 -18.24 42.31 28.56
C ARG A 21 -17.09 42.43 29.54
N ASP A 22 -16.04 41.66 29.37
CA ASP A 22 -14.77 41.91 30.05
C ASP A 22 -13.91 42.84 29.16
N PRO A 23 -13.54 44.04 29.63
CA PRO A 23 -12.76 45.01 28.88
C PRO A 23 -11.27 44.81 29.21
N ASN A 24 -10.52 44.16 28.33
CA ASN A 24 -9.07 44.31 28.35
C ASN A 24 -8.47 44.34 26.94
N SER A 25 -8.78 45.43 26.25
CA SER A 25 -7.93 46.00 25.21
C SER A 25 -6.69 46.63 25.87
N GLY A 26 -5.56 45.94 25.82
CA GLY A 26 -4.27 46.42 26.32
C GLY A 26 -3.24 46.50 25.21
N ALA A 27 -2.90 47.74 24.83
CA ALA A 27 -2.05 48.14 23.72
C ALA A 27 -0.62 47.54 23.74
N ALA A 28 -0.09 47.36 22.53
CA ALA A 28 1.30 47.06 22.23
C ALA A 28 2.29 48.09 22.81
N ARG A 29 3.42 47.62 23.32
CA ARG A 29 4.64 48.41 23.56
C ARG A 29 5.87 47.62 23.10
N ALA A 30 6.52 48.11 22.04
CA ALA A 30 7.97 47.95 21.82
C ALA A 30 8.71 48.90 22.81
N PRO A 31 9.96 48.65 23.28
CA PRO A 31 11.15 48.62 22.41
C PRO A 31 12.38 47.81 22.92
N SER A 32 13.34 47.54 22.04
CA SER A 32 14.76 47.94 22.27
C SER A 32 15.60 47.63 21.02
N ARG A 33 16.21 48.68 20.47
CA ARG A 33 17.16 48.61 19.36
C ARG A 33 18.53 48.31 19.93
N THR A 34 19.07 47.12 19.67
CA THR A 34 20.50 46.83 19.83
C THR A 34 21.32 47.59 18.78
N PRO A 35 22.48 48.18 19.14
CA PRO A 35 23.30 48.96 18.22
C PRO A 35 23.96 48.06 17.16
N ARG A 36 23.84 48.46 15.89
CA ARG A 36 24.52 47.81 14.76
C ARG A 36 26.03 48.09 14.83
N ARG A 37 26.84 47.02 14.83
CA ARG A 37 28.29 47.09 14.62
C ARG A 37 28.61 47.61 13.20
N PRO A 38 29.71 48.35 13.00
CA PRO A 38 30.09 48.86 11.68
C PRO A 38 30.51 47.70 10.76
N ALA A 39 30.11 47.80 9.49
CA ALA A 39 30.45 46.83 8.45
C ALA A 39 31.95 46.90 8.13
N VAL A 40 32.65 45.77 8.30
CA VAL A 40 34.03 45.58 7.83
C VAL A 40 33.97 45.27 6.34
N CYS A 41 34.54 46.15 5.51
CA CYS A 41 34.67 45.97 4.07
C CYS A 41 35.76 44.92 3.79
N LEU A 42 35.36 43.68 3.48
CA LEU A 42 36.27 42.61 3.06
C LEU A 42 36.48 42.68 1.54
N ALA A 43 37.73 42.89 1.12
CA ALA A 43 38.14 42.90 -0.28
C ALA A 43 37.85 41.54 -0.98
N PRO A 44 37.50 41.53 -2.28
CA PRO A 44 37.11 40.31 -2.98
C PRO A 44 38.31 39.38 -3.20
N ARG A 45 38.25 38.17 -2.63
CA ARG A 45 39.18 37.08 -2.92
C ARG A 45 38.97 36.60 -4.36
N ARG A 46 40.03 36.62 -5.18
CA ARG A 46 40.06 36.06 -6.54
C ARG A 46 39.67 34.57 -6.50
N ARG A 47 38.58 34.21 -7.18
CA ARG A 47 38.19 32.80 -7.42
C ARG A 47 39.20 32.16 -8.37
N ARG A 48 39.88 31.10 -7.94
CA ARG A 48 40.61 30.21 -8.85
C ARG A 48 39.59 29.43 -9.68
N ALA A 49 39.78 29.40 -11.00
CA ALA A 49 38.98 28.59 -11.92
C ALA A 49 39.11 27.09 -11.53
N HIS A 50 37.98 26.44 -11.28
CA HIS A 50 37.90 24.99 -11.15
C HIS A 50 37.87 24.40 -12.55
N ASN A 51 38.93 23.68 -12.93
CA ASN A 51 38.92 22.89 -14.16
C ASN A 51 38.19 21.57 -13.88
N PRO A 52 37.11 21.21 -14.59
CA PRO A 52 36.42 19.95 -14.37
C PRO A 52 37.35 18.79 -14.77
N ARG A 53 37.44 17.77 -13.91
CA ARG A 53 38.17 16.53 -14.23
C ARG A 53 37.43 15.79 -15.36
N PRO A 54 38.16 15.14 -16.29
CA PRO A 54 37.53 14.34 -17.34
C PRO A 54 36.72 13.20 -16.73
N VAL A 55 35.51 13.02 -17.25
CA VAL A 55 34.59 11.94 -16.86
C VAL A 55 35.17 10.61 -17.37
N PRO A 56 35.23 9.55 -16.53
CA PRO A 56 35.69 8.25 -16.98
C PRO A 56 34.77 7.70 -18.07
N PRO A 57 35.30 6.94 -19.05
CA PRO A 57 34.47 6.33 -20.09
C PRO A 57 33.44 5.38 -19.50
N ALA A 58 32.25 5.36 -20.09
CA ALA A 58 31.17 4.47 -19.70
C ALA A 58 31.62 2.99 -19.77
N PRO A 59 31.20 2.14 -18.83
CA PRO A 59 31.57 0.73 -18.86
C PRO A 59 31.09 0.07 -20.15
N THR A 60 32.01 -0.58 -20.85
CA THR A 60 31.74 -1.39 -22.04
C THR A 60 31.01 -2.66 -21.63
N GLY A 61 29.69 -2.64 -21.75
CA GLY A 61 28.83 -3.79 -21.44
C GLY A 61 27.33 -3.48 -21.38
N VAL A 62 26.88 -2.34 -21.91
CA VAL A 62 25.45 -2.01 -21.94
C VAL A 62 24.82 -2.76 -23.11
N ARG A 63 24.02 -3.79 -22.80
CA ARG A 63 23.15 -4.46 -23.79
C ARG A 63 22.27 -3.42 -24.49
N ALA A 64 22.00 -3.62 -25.77
CA ALA A 64 21.16 -2.69 -26.52
C ALA A 64 19.78 -2.58 -25.85
N VAL A 65 19.18 -1.38 -25.85
CA VAL A 65 17.85 -1.16 -25.27
C VAL A 65 16.82 -2.07 -25.96
N SER A 66 17.02 -2.41 -27.22
CA SER A 66 16.22 -3.42 -27.96
C SER A 66 16.23 -4.80 -27.31
N ASP A 67 17.36 -5.26 -26.76
CA ASP A 67 17.49 -6.57 -26.10
C ASP A 67 16.82 -6.58 -24.71
N ILE A 68 16.50 -5.40 -24.18
CA ILE A 68 15.75 -5.20 -22.94
C ILE A 68 14.23 -5.16 -23.22
N LEU A 69 13.82 -4.89 -24.47
CA LEU A 69 12.41 -4.65 -24.84
C LEU A 69 11.61 -5.92 -25.19
N GLU A 70 12.26 -7.06 -25.43
CA GLU A 70 11.54 -8.32 -25.52
C GLU A 70 11.24 -8.84 -24.11
N SER A 71 9.98 -8.75 -23.70
CA SER A 71 9.51 -9.40 -22.49
C SER A 71 9.65 -10.91 -22.64
N THR A 72 10.83 -11.45 -22.34
CA THR A 72 11.06 -12.89 -22.45
C THR A 72 10.17 -13.57 -21.42
N PRO A 73 9.17 -14.37 -21.85
CA PRO A 73 8.36 -15.12 -20.92
C PRO A 73 9.30 -16.03 -20.11
N ALA A 74 9.05 -16.13 -18.81
CA ALA A 74 9.85 -16.96 -17.91
C ALA A 74 9.50 -18.44 -18.14
N GLU A 75 9.56 -18.92 -19.38
CA GLU A 75 9.29 -20.32 -19.70
C GLU A 75 10.41 -21.17 -19.14
N LEU A 76 10.11 -21.74 -17.97
CA LEU A 76 10.89 -22.77 -17.32
C LEU A 76 10.33 -24.11 -17.81
N THR A 77 11.20 -24.97 -18.31
CA THR A 77 10.84 -26.30 -18.79
C THR A 77 11.02 -27.36 -17.71
N SER A 78 11.84 -27.09 -16.68
CA SER A 78 12.09 -28.02 -15.58
C SER A 78 10.98 -28.10 -14.53
N LEU A 79 10.15 -27.06 -14.40
CA LEU A 79 9.10 -26.98 -13.39
C LEU A 79 7.69 -26.88 -14.01
N PRO A 80 6.69 -27.59 -13.48
CA PRO A 80 5.32 -27.47 -13.96
C PRO A 80 4.72 -26.10 -13.64
N LEU A 81 4.16 -25.43 -14.65
CA LEU A 81 3.39 -24.20 -14.47
C LEU A 81 2.05 -24.53 -13.77
N ILE A 82 1.85 -24.04 -12.56
CA ILE A 82 0.61 -24.20 -11.79
C ILE A 82 -0.41 -23.15 -12.20
N TYR A 83 0.02 -21.90 -12.27
CA TYR A 83 -0.88 -20.76 -12.48
C TYR A 83 -0.16 -19.60 -13.15
N ARG A 84 -0.80 -19.03 -14.17
CA ARG A 84 -0.39 -17.80 -14.83
C ARG A 84 -1.37 -16.69 -14.48
N GLY A 85 -0.96 -15.81 -13.58
CA GLY A 85 -1.71 -14.62 -13.24
C GLY A 85 -1.39 -13.46 -14.19
N LYS A 86 -2.10 -12.33 -14.00
CA LYS A 86 -1.90 -11.09 -14.77
C LYS A 86 -0.42 -10.68 -14.83
N VAL A 87 0.29 -10.74 -13.70
CA VAL A 87 1.67 -10.23 -13.57
C VAL A 87 2.68 -11.23 -12.98
N ARG A 88 2.25 -12.41 -12.53
CA ARG A 88 3.11 -13.44 -11.94
C ARG A 88 2.81 -14.80 -12.54
N ASP A 89 3.86 -15.59 -12.74
CA ASP A 89 3.79 -17.01 -13.05
C ASP A 89 4.18 -17.81 -11.80
N VAL A 90 3.45 -18.89 -11.50
CA VAL A 90 3.68 -19.74 -10.34
C VAL A 90 3.97 -21.15 -10.83
N TYR A 91 5.14 -21.67 -10.47
CA TYR A 91 5.60 -23.02 -10.80
C TYR A 91 5.63 -23.90 -9.55
N GLY A 92 5.36 -25.19 -9.72
CA GLY A 92 5.48 -26.17 -8.65
C GLY A 92 6.91 -26.65 -8.51
N ILE A 93 7.44 -26.69 -7.28
CA ILE A 93 8.74 -27.31 -6.99
C ILE A 93 8.48 -28.71 -6.42
N ASP A 94 7.66 -28.78 -5.38
CA ASP A 94 7.20 -30.01 -4.73
C ASP A 94 5.83 -29.77 -4.06
N ASP A 95 5.37 -30.70 -3.22
CA ASP A 95 4.08 -30.59 -2.52
C ASP A 95 4.01 -29.41 -1.53
N ARG A 96 5.15 -28.90 -1.08
CA ARG A 96 5.31 -27.89 -0.02
C ARG A 96 5.90 -26.58 -0.51
N HIS A 97 6.49 -26.52 -1.70
CA HIS A 97 7.18 -25.36 -2.22
C HIS A 97 6.72 -24.98 -3.63
N ILE A 98 6.70 -23.68 -3.87
CA ILE A 98 6.39 -23.08 -5.17
C ILE A 98 7.47 -22.06 -5.53
N LEU A 99 7.69 -21.88 -6.83
CA LEU A 99 8.48 -20.79 -7.37
C LEU A 99 7.52 -19.72 -7.89
N ILE A 100 7.66 -18.50 -7.38
CA ILE A 100 6.87 -17.35 -7.85
C ILE A 100 7.77 -16.47 -8.69
N VAL A 101 7.43 -16.27 -9.95
CA VAL A 101 8.18 -15.42 -10.88
C VAL A 101 7.36 -14.17 -11.19
N ALA A 102 7.86 -13.00 -10.78
CA ALA A 102 7.29 -11.72 -11.16
C ALA A 102 7.70 -11.37 -12.59
N THR A 103 6.71 -11.19 -13.46
CA THR A 103 6.95 -10.91 -14.89
C THR A 103 6.97 -9.41 -15.15
N ASP A 104 7.37 -9.03 -16.36
CA ASP A 104 7.30 -7.64 -16.83
C ASP A 104 5.93 -7.27 -17.40
N ARG A 105 4.97 -8.21 -17.42
CA ARG A 105 3.59 -7.94 -17.81
C ARG A 105 2.96 -6.89 -16.91
N LEU A 106 2.17 -6.00 -17.52
CA LEU A 106 1.41 -4.96 -16.86
C LEU A 106 -0.08 -5.18 -17.16
N SER A 107 -0.94 -4.90 -16.19
CA SER A 107 -2.39 -4.92 -16.40
C SER A 107 -3.02 -3.61 -15.97
N ALA A 108 -4.02 -3.16 -16.72
CA ALA A 108 -4.87 -2.01 -16.38
C ALA A 108 -6.31 -2.35 -16.77
N PHE A 109 -7.29 -1.89 -15.97
CA PHE A 109 -8.71 -2.20 -16.17
C PHE A 109 -8.97 -3.69 -16.40
N ASP A 110 -8.33 -4.52 -15.58
CA ASP A 110 -8.39 -6.00 -15.64
C ASP A 110 -7.88 -6.67 -16.92
N VAL A 111 -7.31 -5.92 -17.85
CA VAL A 111 -6.70 -6.45 -19.08
C VAL A 111 -5.18 -6.42 -18.98
N VAL A 112 -4.52 -7.52 -19.37
CA VAL A 112 -3.06 -7.56 -19.53
C VAL A 112 -2.70 -6.82 -20.82
N LEU A 113 -1.85 -5.81 -20.70
CA LEU A 113 -1.42 -5.00 -21.84
C LEU A 113 -0.44 -5.79 -22.72
N PRO A 114 -0.43 -5.55 -24.04
CA PRO A 114 0.45 -6.27 -24.96
C PRO A 114 1.94 -5.95 -24.72
N THR A 115 2.25 -4.77 -24.17
CA THR A 115 3.61 -4.32 -23.91
C THR A 115 3.90 -4.34 -22.41
N GLY A 116 4.91 -5.11 -22.00
CA GLY A 116 5.43 -5.12 -20.64
C GLY A 116 6.31 -3.90 -20.31
N ILE A 117 6.69 -3.77 -19.04
CA ILE A 117 7.69 -2.80 -18.58
C ILE A 117 8.95 -3.57 -18.20
N PRO A 118 10.04 -3.48 -18.98
CA PRO A 118 11.27 -4.18 -18.69
C PRO A 118 11.81 -3.91 -17.29
N GLY A 119 12.22 -4.96 -16.59
CA GLY A 119 12.79 -4.87 -15.24
C GLY A 119 11.76 -4.63 -14.13
N LYS A 120 10.48 -4.47 -14.46
CA LYS A 120 9.40 -4.30 -13.46
C LYS A 120 9.31 -5.50 -12.53
N GLY A 121 9.40 -6.72 -13.06
CA GLY A 121 9.32 -7.95 -12.27
C GLY A 121 10.42 -8.01 -11.20
N ALA A 122 11.65 -7.67 -11.57
CA ALA A 122 12.78 -7.62 -10.64
C ALA A 122 12.59 -6.53 -9.58
N MET A 123 12.19 -5.32 -10.00
CA MET A 123 11.95 -4.21 -9.07
C MET A 123 10.85 -4.53 -8.05
N LEU A 124 9.71 -5.07 -8.49
CA LEU A 124 8.61 -5.44 -7.60
C LEU A 124 8.97 -6.61 -6.67
N THR A 125 9.83 -7.51 -7.12
CA THR A 125 10.38 -8.59 -6.28
C THR A 125 11.28 -8.02 -5.19
N ALA A 126 12.19 -7.11 -5.53
CA ALA A 126 13.06 -6.43 -4.57
C ALA A 126 12.26 -5.64 -3.52
N ILE A 127 11.23 -4.90 -3.93
CA ILE A 127 10.32 -4.19 -3.01
C ILE A 127 9.59 -5.16 -2.09
N SER A 128 9.10 -6.29 -2.62
CA SER A 128 8.41 -7.29 -1.81
C SER A 128 9.35 -7.90 -0.77
N ASN A 129 10.58 -8.28 -1.16
CA ASN A 129 11.58 -8.84 -0.27
C ASN A 129 11.99 -7.85 0.83
N PHE A 130 12.14 -6.56 0.49
CA PHE A 130 12.36 -5.50 1.48
C PHE A 130 11.26 -5.48 2.54
N TRP A 131 9.98 -5.53 2.14
CA TRP A 131 8.86 -5.50 3.08
C TRP A 131 8.75 -6.78 3.90
N PHE A 132 8.99 -7.95 3.30
CA PHE A 132 9.01 -9.22 4.03
C PHE A 132 10.07 -9.21 5.14
N GLU A 133 11.28 -8.71 4.86
CA GLU A 133 12.32 -8.57 5.87
C GLU A 133 11.95 -7.52 6.93
N ARG A 134 11.48 -6.34 6.52
CA ARG A 134 11.15 -5.22 7.42
C ARG A 134 10.01 -5.52 8.41
N THR A 135 9.17 -6.49 8.08
CA THR A 135 7.98 -6.88 8.85
C THR A 135 8.06 -8.28 9.46
N ARG A 136 9.21 -8.94 9.32
CA ARG A 136 9.44 -10.33 9.76
C ARG A 136 9.12 -10.57 11.24
N GLN A 137 9.36 -9.57 12.09
CA GLN A 137 9.06 -9.62 13.53
C GLN A 137 7.55 -9.54 13.86
N ILE A 138 6.70 -9.18 12.90
CA ILE A 138 5.25 -9.03 13.11
C ILE A 138 4.54 -10.36 12.84
N VAL A 139 4.87 -11.00 11.72
CA VAL A 139 4.29 -12.29 11.30
C VAL A 139 5.27 -13.03 10.39
N PRO A 140 5.44 -14.37 10.54
CA PRO A 140 6.22 -15.17 9.59
C PRO A 140 5.61 -15.09 8.19
N ASN A 141 6.46 -15.02 7.16
CA ASN A 141 6.00 -15.01 5.77
C ASN A 141 6.39 -16.31 5.03
N HIS A 142 5.82 -16.52 3.85
CA HIS A 142 6.04 -17.73 3.07
C HIS A 142 7.47 -17.91 2.53
N LEU A 143 8.30 -16.87 2.47
CA LEU A 143 9.73 -16.98 2.11
C LEU A 143 10.50 -17.54 3.32
N ASP A 144 10.23 -17.04 4.53
CA ASP A 144 10.87 -17.52 5.76
C ASP A 144 10.59 -19.00 6.03
N LEU A 145 9.42 -19.47 5.60
CA LEU A 145 8.98 -20.84 5.81
C LEU A 145 9.46 -21.79 4.69
N ALA A 146 10.04 -21.26 3.61
CA ALA A 146 10.60 -22.08 2.54
C ALA A 146 11.91 -22.73 3.01
N THR A 147 12.09 -24.01 2.69
CA THR A 147 13.29 -24.78 3.08
C THR A 147 14.16 -25.16 1.90
N VAL A 148 13.78 -24.73 0.69
CA VAL A 148 14.45 -25.00 -0.58
C VAL A 148 15.01 -23.68 -1.13
N THR A 149 16.27 -23.69 -1.57
CA THR A 149 16.88 -22.51 -2.21
C THR A 149 16.52 -22.42 -3.69
N LEU A 150 16.75 -21.26 -4.30
CA LEU A 150 16.53 -21.10 -5.75
C LEU A 150 17.42 -22.03 -6.57
N GLU A 151 18.66 -22.27 -6.13
CA GLU A 151 19.62 -23.17 -6.78
C GLU A 151 19.17 -24.63 -6.73
N GLN A 152 18.52 -25.04 -5.64
CA GLN A 152 17.94 -26.38 -5.51
C GLN A 152 16.67 -26.52 -6.36
N ALA A 153 15.82 -25.49 -6.39
CA ALA A 153 14.59 -25.48 -7.18
C ALA A 153 14.86 -25.44 -8.70
N LEU A 154 15.92 -24.72 -9.11
CA LEU A 154 16.36 -24.58 -10.49
C LEU A 154 17.86 -24.93 -10.58
N PRO A 155 18.22 -26.21 -10.73
CA PRO A 155 19.63 -26.61 -10.78
C PRO A 155 20.34 -26.12 -12.05
N ASP A 156 19.61 -25.98 -13.17
CA ASP A 156 20.14 -25.47 -14.45
C ASP A 156 20.45 -23.95 -14.35
N PRO A 157 21.73 -23.54 -14.48
CA PRO A 157 22.10 -22.13 -14.47
C PRO A 157 21.45 -21.32 -15.60
N ALA A 158 21.15 -21.92 -16.75
CA ALA A 158 20.53 -21.22 -17.87
C ALA A 158 19.08 -20.84 -17.56
N GLU A 159 18.34 -21.71 -16.88
CA GLU A 159 16.99 -21.40 -16.39
C GLU A 159 17.01 -20.39 -15.24
N ARG A 160 17.97 -20.52 -14.30
CA ARG A 160 18.13 -19.51 -13.23
C ARG A 160 18.39 -18.12 -13.77
N ALA A 161 19.25 -17.99 -14.78
CA ALA A 161 19.57 -16.71 -15.40
C ALA A 161 18.32 -16.02 -16.00
N ARG A 162 17.32 -16.78 -16.46
CA ARG A 162 16.06 -16.22 -16.98
C ARG A 162 15.18 -15.59 -15.90
N VAL A 163 15.35 -15.96 -14.64
CA VAL A 163 14.49 -15.51 -13.52
C VAL A 163 15.25 -14.74 -12.44
N GLU A 164 16.51 -14.42 -12.72
CA GLU A 164 17.39 -13.68 -11.83
C GLU A 164 16.74 -12.37 -11.35
N GLY A 165 16.80 -12.13 -10.04
CA GLY A 165 16.23 -10.94 -9.39
C GLY A 165 14.70 -10.86 -9.37
N ARG A 166 13.98 -11.73 -10.08
CA ARG A 166 12.52 -11.68 -10.24
C ARG A 166 11.79 -12.95 -9.78
N ALA A 167 12.49 -13.91 -9.20
CA ALA A 167 11.91 -15.13 -8.64
C ALA A 167 12.19 -15.29 -7.15
N VAL A 168 11.23 -15.87 -6.45
CA VAL A 168 11.35 -16.29 -5.05
C VAL A 168 10.82 -17.70 -4.88
N VAL A 169 11.52 -18.51 -4.07
CA VAL A 169 10.99 -19.78 -3.57
C VAL A 169 10.16 -19.48 -2.33
N ALA A 170 8.96 -20.03 -2.27
CA ALA A 170 8.03 -19.82 -1.18
C ALA A 170 7.41 -21.15 -0.73
N ARG A 171 7.07 -21.24 0.56
CA ARG A 171 6.23 -22.31 1.06
C ARG A 171 4.82 -22.18 0.48
N LYS A 172 4.29 -23.29 -0.02
CA LYS A 172 2.89 -23.42 -0.43
C LYS A 172 2.01 -23.36 0.80
N LEU A 173 1.09 -22.40 0.83
CA LEU A 173 0.15 -22.16 1.92
C LEU A 173 -1.29 -22.23 1.41
N ARG A 174 -2.24 -22.50 2.32
CA ARG A 174 -3.66 -22.32 2.05
C ARG A 174 -4.02 -20.86 2.29
N GLY A 175 -4.35 -20.13 1.23
CA GLY A 175 -4.83 -18.75 1.33
C GLY A 175 -6.14 -18.67 2.12
N LEU A 176 -6.30 -17.61 2.92
CA LEU A 176 -7.57 -17.29 3.56
C LEU A 176 -8.52 -16.67 2.52
N PRO A 177 -9.83 -16.92 2.60
CA PRO A 177 -10.80 -16.40 1.65
C PRO A 177 -11.18 -14.93 1.93
N VAL A 178 -10.19 -14.11 2.31
CA VAL A 178 -10.36 -12.72 2.75
C VAL A 178 -9.22 -11.88 2.19
N GLU A 179 -9.55 -10.76 1.56
CA GLU A 179 -8.59 -9.73 1.21
C GLU A 179 -8.46 -8.75 2.37
N ALA A 180 -7.29 -8.76 3.01
CA ALA A 180 -7.04 -8.07 4.28
C ALA A 180 -6.61 -6.61 4.06
N ILE A 181 -7.54 -5.78 3.59
CA ILE A 181 -7.27 -4.39 3.20
C ILE A 181 -7.27 -3.45 4.41
N VAL A 182 -6.27 -2.57 4.49
CA VAL A 182 -6.19 -1.48 5.46
C VAL A 182 -6.15 -0.13 4.74
N ARG A 183 -6.91 0.83 5.23
CA ARG A 183 -6.98 2.19 4.67
C ARG A 183 -6.56 3.21 5.70
N GLY A 184 -5.53 4.01 5.40
CA GLY A 184 -5.24 5.25 6.13
C GLY A 184 -5.70 6.51 5.40
N TYR A 185 -6.16 6.37 4.15
CA TYR A 185 -6.69 7.47 3.33
C TYR A 185 -7.97 7.02 2.62
N LEU A 186 -8.92 7.93 2.45
CA LEU A 186 -10.23 7.64 1.88
C LEU A 186 -10.24 7.82 0.35
N ILE A 187 -10.01 6.71 -0.37
CA ILE A 187 -9.94 6.65 -1.84
C ILE A 187 -10.57 5.36 -2.39
N GLY A 188 -10.76 5.31 -3.71
CA GLY A 188 -11.23 4.10 -4.41
C GLY A 188 -12.64 3.67 -3.98
N SER A 189 -12.85 2.36 -3.83
CA SER A 189 -14.15 1.81 -3.39
C SER A 189 -14.59 2.36 -2.03
N GLY A 190 -13.66 2.60 -1.09
CA GLY A 190 -14.00 3.21 0.20
C GLY A 190 -14.56 4.64 0.08
N TRP A 191 -14.08 5.44 -0.88
CA TRP A 191 -14.67 6.76 -1.14
C TRP A 191 -16.08 6.65 -1.72
N LYS A 192 -16.31 5.68 -2.61
CA LYS A 192 -17.64 5.43 -3.18
C LYS A 192 -18.64 5.07 -2.08
N ASP A 193 -18.29 4.15 -1.19
CA ASP A 193 -19.15 3.72 -0.08
C ASP A 193 -19.45 4.88 0.88
N TYR A 194 -18.41 5.64 1.28
CA TYR A 194 -18.57 6.79 2.17
C TYR A 194 -19.51 7.86 1.59
N ARG A 195 -19.43 8.14 0.28
CA ARG A 195 -20.35 9.08 -0.36
C ARG A 195 -21.81 8.61 -0.33
N THR A 196 -22.04 7.31 -0.31
CA THR A 196 -23.38 6.72 -0.31
C THR A 196 -23.96 6.63 1.10
N SER A 197 -23.18 6.21 2.10
CA SER A 197 -23.69 5.86 3.43
C SER A 197 -23.01 6.59 4.59
N GLY A 198 -21.93 7.34 4.35
CA GLY A 198 -21.06 7.87 5.40
C GLY A 198 -20.19 6.80 6.08
N ALA A 199 -20.19 5.56 5.57
CA ALA A 199 -19.49 4.42 6.15
C ALA A 199 -18.69 3.62 5.10
N VAL A 200 -17.72 2.83 5.57
CA VAL A 200 -16.96 1.86 4.74
C VAL A 200 -16.94 0.53 5.47
N CYS A 201 -17.35 -0.56 4.81
CA CYS A 201 -17.46 -1.89 5.43
C CYS A 201 -18.26 -1.89 6.75
N GLY A 202 -19.29 -1.04 6.87
CA GLY A 202 -20.10 -0.88 8.10
C GLY A 202 -19.49 0.05 9.16
N ILE A 203 -18.27 0.56 8.95
CA ILE A 203 -17.60 1.49 9.88
C ILE A 203 -18.00 2.92 9.54
N ALA A 204 -18.77 3.58 10.41
CA ALA A 204 -19.12 4.99 10.25
C ALA A 204 -17.88 5.87 10.33
N LEU A 205 -17.74 6.80 9.38
CA LEU A 205 -16.63 7.76 9.34
C LEU A 205 -17.11 9.18 9.69
N PRO A 206 -16.20 10.06 10.14
CA PRO A 206 -16.54 11.47 10.39
C PRO A 206 -17.18 12.13 9.17
N ALA A 207 -18.11 13.05 9.40
CA ALA A 207 -18.72 13.82 8.33
C ALA A 207 -17.71 14.80 7.69
N GLY A 208 -17.92 15.15 6.42
CA GLY A 208 -17.17 16.19 5.74
C GLY A 208 -15.79 15.78 5.21
N LEU A 209 -15.44 14.49 5.22
CA LEU A 209 -14.19 14.01 4.63
C LEU A 209 -14.18 14.24 3.12
N ARG A 210 -13.01 14.59 2.58
CA ARG A 210 -12.80 14.78 1.14
C ARG A 210 -12.12 13.56 0.50
N LEU A 211 -12.18 13.49 -0.82
CA LEU A 211 -11.45 12.49 -1.60
C LEU A 211 -9.95 12.57 -1.29
N ALA A 212 -9.33 11.42 -1.03
CA ALA A 212 -7.93 11.28 -0.66
C ALA A 212 -7.53 11.94 0.67
N GLU A 213 -8.51 12.27 1.52
CA GLU A 213 -8.24 12.75 2.86
C GLU A 213 -7.71 11.62 3.76
N ARG A 214 -6.78 11.98 4.66
CA ARG A 214 -6.25 11.07 5.66
C ARG A 214 -7.33 10.77 6.70
N LEU A 215 -7.52 9.49 7.01
CA LEU A 215 -8.42 9.07 8.07
C LEU A 215 -7.81 9.37 9.45
N PRO A 216 -8.63 9.62 10.50
CA PRO A 216 -8.14 9.82 11.86
C PRO A 216 -7.26 8.66 12.34
N GLU A 217 -7.66 7.43 12.01
CA GLU A 217 -6.90 6.21 12.23
C GLU A 217 -7.03 5.26 11.05
N PRO A 218 -6.03 4.39 10.78
CA PRO A 218 -6.17 3.34 9.80
C PRO A 218 -7.26 2.35 10.18
N ILE A 219 -8.10 1.98 9.22
CA ILE A 219 -9.21 1.06 9.42
C ILE A 219 -9.03 -0.22 8.58
N PHE A 220 -9.50 -1.34 9.11
CA PHE A 220 -9.56 -2.62 8.39
C PHE A 220 -10.87 -2.71 7.61
N THR A 221 -10.79 -2.87 6.29
CA THR A 221 -11.96 -2.85 5.40
C THR A 221 -11.91 -4.05 4.46
N PRO A 222 -12.25 -5.24 4.96
CA PRO A 222 -12.03 -6.48 4.21
C PRO A 222 -12.92 -6.54 2.97
N SER A 223 -12.46 -7.31 1.98
CA SER A 223 -13.31 -7.78 0.88
C SER A 223 -13.27 -9.30 0.76
N THR A 224 -14.32 -9.89 0.21
CA THR A 224 -14.29 -11.30 -0.16
C THR A 224 -13.49 -11.49 -1.43
N LYS A 225 -12.76 -12.59 -1.51
CA LYS A 225 -12.09 -13.00 -2.74
C LYS A 225 -13.13 -13.59 -3.70
N ALA A 226 -13.47 -12.87 -4.75
CA ALA A 226 -14.44 -13.36 -5.74
C ALA A 226 -13.82 -14.45 -6.65
N ALA A 227 -14.66 -15.21 -7.34
CA ALA A 227 -14.19 -16.17 -8.34
C ALA A 227 -13.52 -15.44 -9.53
N VAL A 228 -12.71 -16.16 -10.31
CA VAL A 228 -12.00 -15.57 -11.46
C VAL A 228 -13.02 -14.99 -12.46
N GLY A 229 -13.07 -13.66 -12.57
CA GLY A 229 -13.98 -12.94 -13.46
C GLY A 229 -14.92 -11.97 -12.75
N ASP A 230 -15.09 -12.13 -11.43
CA ASP A 230 -15.93 -11.26 -10.60
C ASP A 230 -15.11 -10.20 -9.85
N HIS A 231 -15.78 -9.14 -9.39
CA HIS A 231 -15.15 -8.09 -8.59
C HIS A 231 -15.21 -8.44 -7.11
N ASP A 232 -14.11 -8.20 -6.39
CA ASP A 232 -14.10 -8.32 -4.93
C ASP A 232 -15.10 -7.33 -4.30
N GLU A 233 -15.94 -7.83 -3.38
CA GLU A 233 -16.95 -7.05 -2.69
C GLU A 233 -16.47 -6.67 -1.29
N ASN A 234 -16.60 -5.38 -0.94
CA ASN A 234 -16.36 -4.92 0.43
C ASN A 234 -17.35 -5.60 1.37
N VAL A 235 -16.86 -6.26 2.41
CA VAL A 235 -17.68 -6.92 3.43
C VAL A 235 -17.43 -6.34 4.82
N SER A 236 -18.36 -6.55 5.74
CA SER A 236 -18.16 -6.13 7.13
C SER A 236 -17.20 -7.07 7.85
N TYR A 237 -16.65 -6.62 8.98
CA TYR A 237 -15.80 -7.47 9.82
C TYR A 237 -16.57 -8.68 10.37
N GLU A 238 -17.86 -8.52 10.67
CA GLU A 238 -18.74 -9.58 11.14
C GLU A 238 -18.92 -10.68 10.09
N ALA A 239 -18.98 -10.32 8.81
CA ALA A 239 -19.02 -11.29 7.71
C ALA A 239 -17.73 -12.12 7.66
N VAL A 240 -16.56 -11.49 7.86
CA VAL A 240 -15.28 -12.21 7.97
C VAL A 240 -15.29 -13.15 9.19
N VAL A 241 -15.77 -12.68 10.34
CA VAL A 241 -15.90 -13.51 11.56
C VAL A 241 -16.79 -14.74 11.30
N ALA A 242 -17.92 -14.57 10.62
CA ALA A 242 -18.80 -15.67 10.26
C ALA A 242 -18.13 -16.68 9.31
N GLN A 243 -17.25 -16.21 8.43
CA GLN A 243 -16.61 -17.04 7.40
C GLN A 243 -15.41 -17.84 7.93
N ILE A 244 -14.55 -17.24 8.76
CA ILE A 244 -13.27 -17.85 9.19
C ILE A 244 -13.13 -18.01 10.70
N GLY A 245 -14.15 -17.63 11.47
CA GLY A 245 -14.18 -17.69 12.93
C GLY A 245 -13.52 -16.48 13.60
N ALA A 246 -14.02 -16.13 14.79
CA ALA A 246 -13.65 -14.91 15.50
C ALA A 246 -12.14 -14.80 15.82
N GLY A 247 -11.51 -15.90 16.25
CA GLY A 247 -10.09 -15.90 16.61
C GLY A 247 -9.18 -15.58 15.42
N LEU A 248 -9.43 -16.23 14.27
CA LEU A 248 -8.63 -16.01 13.07
C LEU A 248 -8.92 -14.65 12.43
N ALA A 249 -10.20 -14.22 12.42
CA ALA A 249 -10.58 -12.89 11.96
C ALA A 249 -9.88 -11.77 12.74
N ALA A 250 -9.80 -11.90 14.07
CA ALA A 250 -9.09 -10.95 14.92
C ALA A 250 -7.59 -10.92 14.60
N GLN A 251 -6.96 -12.10 14.46
CA GLN A 251 -5.55 -12.19 14.06
C GLN A 251 -5.28 -11.51 12.72
N VAL A 252 -6.12 -11.74 11.70
CA VAL A 252 -6.00 -11.08 10.39
C VAL A 252 -6.11 -9.57 10.51
N ARG A 253 -7.18 -9.06 11.15
CA ARG A 253 -7.40 -7.62 11.34
C ARG A 253 -6.23 -6.95 12.05
N ASP A 254 -5.85 -7.50 13.21
CA ASP A 254 -4.86 -6.89 14.09
C ASP A 254 -3.46 -6.94 13.46
N THR A 255 -3.13 -8.04 12.78
CA THR A 255 -1.86 -8.18 12.05
C THR A 255 -1.81 -7.22 10.87
N SER A 256 -2.87 -7.11 10.06
CA SER A 256 -2.92 -6.16 8.94
C SER A 256 -2.77 -4.71 9.40
N LEU A 257 -3.45 -4.32 10.48
CA LEU A 257 -3.31 -2.97 11.06
C LEU A 257 -1.88 -2.72 11.59
N ARG A 258 -1.24 -3.73 12.20
CA ARG A 258 0.15 -3.64 12.66
C ARG A 258 1.16 -3.57 11.50
N LEU A 259 0.90 -4.27 10.39
CA LEU A 259 1.75 -4.23 9.20
C LEU A 259 1.67 -2.88 8.48
N TYR A 260 0.50 -2.24 8.50
CA TYR A 260 0.28 -0.95 7.84
C TYR A 260 0.92 0.24 8.59
N ARG A 261 0.97 0.17 9.92
CA ARG A 261 1.50 1.24 10.79
C ARG A 261 3.03 1.22 10.82
#